data_AF-A0A8X7Y5V5-F1
#
_entry.id   AF-A0A8X7Y5V5-F1
#
_cell.length_a   1.000
_cell.length_b   1.000
_cell.length_c   1.000
_cell.angle_alpha   90.00
_cell.angle_beta   90.00
_cell.angle_gamma   90.00
#
_symmetry.space_group_name_H-M   'P 1'
#
loop_
_entity.id
_entity.type
_entity.pdbx_description
1 polymer ?
#
loop_
_entity_poly.entity_id
_entity_poly.type
_entity_poly.pdbx_seq_one_letter_code
_entity_poly.pdbx_strand_id
1 'polypeptide(L)'
;MEKKVKCGSEVLSAPMGQILERLQAFGEFEVIYFGDKVILEDPIESWPICDCLIAFYSTGYPLEKAEAYATLRKPFLVNELVPQHLLHDRRKVYERAEMFGIPVPRYALVNREFPYQELDYFIEEEDFVEVHGSRFWKPFVEKPVDGDDHSIMIYYPSAAGGGMKELFRKVSLSTTSVFLIWKLNSVSLSFFLSFLFPMPEVIL
;
A
#
# COMPACT_ATOMS: atom_id res chain seq x y z
N MET A 1 11.19 1.78 18.83
CA MET A 1 11.88 0.62 18.22
C MET A 1 12.11 0.96 16.76
N GLU A 2 13.35 1.23 16.37
CA GLU A 2 13.72 1.40 14.97
C GLU A 2 13.47 0.07 14.24
N LYS A 3 12.59 0.09 13.22
CA LYS A 3 12.42 -1.05 12.34
C LYS A 3 13.70 -1.17 11.52
N LYS A 4 14.49 -2.23 11.75
CA LYS A 4 15.58 -2.59 10.83
C LYS A 4 14.96 -2.87 9.46
N VAL A 5 15.23 -1.99 8.50
CA VAL A 5 14.91 -2.20 7.09
C VAL A 5 15.67 -3.45 6.64
N LYS A 6 14.93 -4.48 6.23
CA LYS A 6 15.48 -5.67 5.57
C LYS A 6 14.89 -5.74 4.18
N CYS A 7 15.71 -5.56 3.16
CA CYS A 7 15.29 -5.74 1.78
C CYS A 7 15.20 -7.24 1.43
N GLY A 8 16.03 -8.06 2.07
CA GLY A 8 16.16 -9.48 1.74
C GLY A 8 14.98 -10.37 2.14
N SER A 9 13.98 -9.88 2.87
CA SER A 9 12.83 -10.71 3.26
C SER A 9 11.96 -11.13 2.08
N GLU A 10 11.84 -10.26 1.07
CA GLU A 10 10.98 -10.54 -0.10
C GLU A 10 11.65 -11.51 -1.08
N VAL A 11 12.95 -11.33 -1.30
CA VAL A 11 13.77 -12.18 -2.17
C VAL A 11 13.90 -13.60 -1.63
N LEU A 12 13.96 -13.74 -0.30
CA LEU A 12 14.04 -15.04 0.39
C LEU A 12 12.66 -15.63 0.73
N SER A 13 11.58 -15.07 0.19
CA SER A 13 10.23 -15.58 0.41
C SER A 13 10.04 -16.94 -0.30
N ALA A 14 9.26 -17.83 0.32
CA ALA A 14 8.90 -19.14 -0.26
C ALA A 14 8.37 -19.06 -1.71
N PRO A 15 7.45 -18.13 -2.08
CA PRO A 15 7.01 -18.02 -3.47
C PRO A 15 8.13 -17.58 -4.41
N MET A 16 8.98 -16.63 -4.01
CA MET A 16 10.10 -16.18 -4.83
C MET A 16 11.10 -17.32 -5.07
N GLY A 17 11.45 -18.08 -4.04
CA GLY A 17 12.32 -19.26 -4.15
C GLY A 17 11.79 -20.27 -5.18
N GLN A 18 10.48 -20.57 -5.15
CA GLN A 18 9.85 -21.48 -6.11
C GLN A 18 9.83 -20.96 -7.56
N ILE A 19 9.76 -19.64 -7.75
CA ILE A 19 9.83 -19.03 -9.08
C ILE A 19 11.27 -19.11 -9.61
N LEU A 20 12.25 -18.73 -8.79
CA LEU A 20 13.65 -18.68 -9.18
C LEU A 20 14.24 -20.07 -9.43
N GLU A 21 13.89 -21.08 -8.61
CA GLU A 21 14.26 -22.48 -8.84
C GLU A 21 13.76 -22.99 -10.20
N ARG A 22 12.52 -22.65 -10.58
CA ARG A 22 11.95 -23.03 -11.88
C ARG A 22 12.63 -22.31 -13.04
N LEU A 23 12.99 -21.04 -12.87
CA LEU A 23 13.75 -20.29 -13.88
C LEU A 23 15.14 -20.90 -14.10
N GLN A 24 15.84 -21.26 -13.02
CA GLN A 24 17.14 -21.94 -13.11
C GLN A 24 17.04 -23.32 -13.76
N ALA A 25 15.93 -24.04 -13.56
CA ALA A 25 15.72 -25.36 -14.16
C ALA A 25 15.64 -25.35 -15.70
N PHE A 26 15.41 -24.19 -16.34
CA PHE A 26 15.53 -24.06 -17.80
C PHE A 26 16.98 -24.17 -18.29
N GLY A 27 17.97 -23.95 -17.41
CA GLY A 27 19.40 -24.04 -17.73
C GLY A 27 19.97 -22.85 -18.48
N GLU A 28 19.14 -21.88 -18.87
CA GLU A 28 19.55 -20.66 -19.60
C GLU A 28 19.80 -19.46 -18.67
N PHE A 29 19.35 -19.53 -17.42
CA PHE A 29 19.40 -18.41 -16.46
C PHE A 29 20.29 -18.72 -15.26
N GLU A 30 21.23 -17.83 -14.99
CA GLU A 30 21.94 -17.74 -13.72
C GLU A 30 21.29 -16.66 -12.84
N VAL A 31 20.85 -17.04 -11.64
CA VAL A 31 20.19 -16.12 -10.71
C VAL A 31 21.21 -15.57 -9.71
N ILE A 32 21.39 -14.26 -9.72
CA ILE A 32 22.30 -13.54 -8.82
C ILE A 32 21.48 -12.72 -7.83
N TYR A 33 21.69 -12.97 -6.53
CA TYR A 33 21.03 -12.23 -5.46
C TYR A 33 21.88 -11.04 -5.01
N PHE A 34 21.32 -9.84 -5.09
CA PHE A 34 21.98 -8.64 -4.58
C PHE A 34 21.69 -8.56 -3.08
N GLY A 35 22.72 -8.68 -2.25
CA GLY A 35 22.55 -8.66 -0.80
C GLY A 35 22.18 -7.26 -0.28
N ASP A 36 21.52 -7.20 0.89
CA ASP A 36 21.12 -5.94 1.54
C ASP A 36 22.28 -4.95 1.68
N LYS A 37 23.47 -5.43 2.06
CA LYS A 37 24.67 -4.59 2.15
C LYS A 37 25.02 -3.93 0.81
N VAL A 38 24.97 -4.70 -0.28
CA VAL A 38 25.28 -4.20 -1.63
C VAL A 38 24.26 -3.12 -2.02
N ILE A 39 22.98 -3.42 -1.85
CA ILE A 39 21.88 -2.53 -2.24
C ILE A 39 21.89 -1.24 -1.41
N LEU A 40 22.09 -1.34 -0.09
CA LEU A 40 21.99 -0.20 0.82
C LEU A 40 23.30 0.61 0.88
N GLU A 41 24.43 -0.06 1.07
CA GLU A 41 25.71 0.59 1.42
C GLU A 41 26.63 0.77 0.21
N ASP A 42 26.77 -0.24 -0.65
CA ASP A 42 27.78 -0.20 -1.71
C ASP A 42 27.38 0.73 -2.87
N PRO A 43 28.36 1.35 -3.56
CA PRO A 43 28.11 2.17 -4.74
C PRO A 43 27.61 1.33 -5.92
N ILE A 44 26.77 1.91 -6.78
CA ILE A 44 26.10 1.18 -7.89
C ILE A 44 27.07 0.57 -8.90
N GLU A 45 28.27 1.13 -9.02
CA GLU A 45 29.32 0.65 -9.91
C GLU A 45 29.86 -0.71 -9.46
N SER A 46 29.84 -1.01 -8.17
CA SER A 46 30.32 -2.28 -7.61
C SER A 46 29.24 -3.35 -7.49
N TRP A 47 28.00 -3.04 -7.87
CA TRP A 47 26.92 -4.03 -7.87
C TRP A 47 27.19 -5.13 -8.92
N PRO A 48 26.72 -6.36 -8.69
CA PRO A 48 26.87 -7.44 -9.66
C PRO A 48 26.27 -7.04 -11.01
N ILE A 49 26.87 -7.51 -12.10
CA ILE A 49 26.36 -7.25 -13.46
C ILE A 49 25.29 -8.30 -13.78
N CYS A 50 24.20 -7.86 -14.41
CA CYS A 50 23.16 -8.76 -14.92
C CYS A 50 22.63 -8.28 -16.27
N ASP A 51 22.19 -9.22 -17.11
CA ASP A 51 21.52 -8.91 -18.38
C ASP A 51 20.03 -8.60 -18.19
N CYS A 52 19.44 -9.13 -17.12
CA CYS A 52 18.04 -8.96 -16.76
C CYS A 52 17.94 -8.57 -15.28
N LEU A 53 17.10 -7.59 -14.96
CA LEU A 53 16.89 -7.09 -13.61
C LEU A 53 15.41 -7.23 -13.21
N ILE A 54 15.19 -7.94 -12.11
CA ILE A 54 13.91 -7.98 -11.39
C ILE A 54 14.11 -7.18 -10.11
N ALA A 55 13.45 -6.02 -10.03
CA ALA A 55 13.50 -5.15 -8.86
C ALA A 55 12.13 -4.53 -8.62
N PHE A 56 11.72 -4.53 -7.36
CA PHE A 56 10.45 -3.99 -6.92
C PHE A 56 10.63 -3.32 -5.56
N TYR A 57 10.00 -2.17 -5.37
CA TYR A 57 10.07 -1.43 -4.13
C TYR A 57 9.43 -2.21 -2.97
N SER A 58 10.09 -2.14 -1.82
CA SER A 58 9.51 -2.42 -0.51
C SER A 58 9.96 -1.34 0.46
N THR A 59 9.31 -1.22 1.62
CA THR A 59 9.69 -0.21 2.63
C THR A 59 11.20 -0.24 2.93
N GLY A 60 11.87 0.88 2.65
CA GLY A 60 13.32 1.07 2.84
C GLY A 60 14.22 0.57 1.71
N TYR A 61 13.65 0.11 0.59
CA TYR A 61 14.40 -0.16 -0.64
C TYR A 61 14.82 1.16 -1.34
N PRO A 62 16.10 1.33 -1.71
CA PRO A 62 16.58 2.55 -2.36
C PRO A 62 16.27 2.50 -3.87
N LEU A 63 15.01 2.80 -4.24
CA LEU A 63 14.55 2.76 -5.64
C LEU A 63 15.41 3.64 -6.56
N GLU A 64 15.78 4.84 -6.13
CA GLU A 64 16.65 5.74 -6.88
C GLU A 64 18.02 5.13 -7.20
N LYS A 65 18.61 4.33 -6.29
CA LYS A 65 19.86 3.61 -6.57
C LYS A 65 19.65 2.53 -7.62
N ALA A 66 18.53 1.82 -7.56
CA ALA A 66 18.17 0.82 -8.56
C ALA A 66 17.97 1.45 -9.96
N GLU A 67 17.33 2.62 -10.04
CA GLU A 67 17.18 3.38 -11.29
C GLU A 67 18.51 3.85 -11.86
N ALA A 68 19.40 4.35 -10.99
CA ALA A 68 20.75 4.75 -11.38
C ALA A 68 21.56 3.55 -11.88
N TYR A 69 21.48 2.40 -11.20
CA TYR A 69 22.08 1.14 -11.66
C TYR A 69 21.52 0.70 -13.03
N ALA A 70 20.20 0.75 -13.21
CA ALA A 70 19.56 0.41 -14.48
C ALA A 70 19.99 1.35 -15.62
N THR A 71 20.18 2.64 -15.32
CA THR A 71 20.69 3.62 -16.30
C THR A 71 22.15 3.35 -16.67
N LEU A 72 22.98 2.99 -15.69
CA LEU A 72 24.41 2.70 -15.86
C LEU A 72 24.64 1.41 -16.65
N ARG A 73 23.95 0.33 -16.27
CA ARG A 73 24.19 -1.03 -16.80
C ARG A 73 23.25 -1.42 -17.94
N LYS A 74 22.10 -0.76 -18.06
CA LYS A 74 21.06 -1.00 -19.09
C LYS A 74 20.62 -2.48 -19.20
N PRO A 75 20.31 -3.16 -18.08
CA PRO A 75 19.75 -4.49 -18.14
C PRO A 75 18.33 -4.45 -18.74
N PHE A 76 17.83 -5.58 -19.21
CA PHE A 76 16.41 -5.75 -19.49
C PHE A 76 15.62 -5.69 -18.17
N LEU A 77 14.68 -4.75 -18.05
CA LEU A 77 13.85 -4.60 -16.87
C LEU A 77 12.59 -5.47 -16.98
N VAL A 78 12.43 -6.44 -16.08
CA VAL A 78 11.17 -7.21 -15.98
C VAL A 78 10.05 -6.33 -15.43
N ASN A 79 10.39 -5.48 -14.46
CA ASN A 79 9.52 -4.48 -13.88
C ASN A 79 10.17 -3.11 -14.11
N GLU A 80 9.45 -2.22 -14.79
CA GLU A 80 9.85 -0.82 -14.89
C GLU A 80 9.99 -0.21 -13.48
N LEU A 81 11.05 0.55 -13.25
CA LEU A 81 11.38 1.10 -11.93
C LEU A 81 10.65 2.42 -11.66
N VAL A 82 10.70 3.36 -12.60
CA VAL A 82 10.12 4.70 -12.45
C VAL A 82 8.62 4.68 -12.10
N PRO A 83 7.78 3.84 -12.73
CA PRO A 83 6.36 3.78 -12.38
C PRO A 83 6.09 3.31 -10.94
N GLN A 84 7.05 2.67 -10.27
CA GLN A 84 6.86 2.19 -8.89
C GLN A 84 6.72 3.34 -7.90
N HIS A 85 7.33 4.50 -8.18
CA HIS A 85 7.10 5.72 -7.39
C HIS A 85 5.61 6.13 -7.33
N LEU A 86 4.83 5.80 -8.37
CA LEU A 86 3.41 6.13 -8.41
C LEU A 86 2.58 5.25 -7.48
N LEU A 87 3.05 4.04 -7.16
CA LEU A 87 2.30 3.07 -6.36
C LEU A 87 2.13 3.51 -4.89
N HIS A 88 2.97 4.43 -4.42
CA HIS A 88 2.90 5.01 -3.07
C HIS A 88 1.84 6.09 -2.91
N ASP A 89 1.29 6.63 -4.01
CA ASP A 89 0.25 7.65 -3.95
C ASP A 89 -1.03 7.09 -4.56
N ARG A 90 -2.01 6.76 -3.71
CA ARG A 90 -3.29 6.18 -4.15
C ARG A 90 -4.02 7.08 -5.14
N ARG A 91 -3.83 8.40 -5.06
CA ARG A 91 -4.44 9.37 -5.99
C ARG A 91 -3.89 9.17 -7.39
N LYS A 92 -2.55 9.09 -7.51
CA LYS A 92 -1.87 8.83 -8.79
C LYS A 92 -2.22 7.48 -9.37
N VAL A 93 -2.41 6.45 -8.52
CA VAL A 93 -2.88 5.14 -8.98
C VAL A 93 -4.29 5.24 -9.58
N TYR A 94 -5.21 5.96 -8.93
CA TYR A 94 -6.58 6.14 -9.42
C TYR A 94 -6.60 6.96 -10.72
N GLU A 95 -5.90 8.09 -10.76
CA GLU A 95 -5.74 8.91 -11.96
C GLU A 95 -5.20 8.08 -13.13
N ARG A 96 -4.16 7.26 -12.89
CA ARG A 96 -3.57 6.40 -13.92
C ARG A 96 -4.55 5.34 -14.41
N ALA A 97 -5.33 4.74 -13.51
CA ALA A 97 -6.36 3.76 -13.87
C ALA A 97 -7.45 4.40 -14.74
N GLU A 98 -7.96 5.57 -14.34
CA GLU A 98 -8.97 6.33 -15.10
C GLU A 98 -8.46 6.74 -16.48
N MET A 99 -7.21 7.19 -16.59
CA MET A 99 -6.57 7.53 -17.87
C MET A 99 -6.57 6.36 -18.87
N PHE A 100 -6.53 5.12 -18.38
CA PHE A 100 -6.60 3.91 -19.21
C PHE A 100 -8.02 3.34 -19.35
N GLY A 101 -9.04 4.07 -18.87
CA GLY A 101 -10.43 3.64 -18.93
C GLY A 101 -10.76 2.48 -17.98
N ILE A 102 -9.94 2.26 -16.95
CA ILE A 102 -10.23 1.28 -15.91
C ILE A 102 -11.19 1.95 -14.91
N PRO A 103 -12.38 1.37 -14.68
CA PRO A 103 -13.35 1.95 -13.76
C PRO A 103 -12.82 1.88 -12.32
N VAL A 104 -12.82 3.02 -11.64
CA VAL A 104 -12.52 3.14 -10.21
C VAL A 104 -13.79 3.44 -9.41
N PRO A 105 -13.85 3.08 -8.11
CA PRO A 105 -14.95 3.53 -7.25
C PRO A 105 -15.03 5.05 -7.25
N ARG A 106 -16.24 5.61 -7.21
CA ARG A 106 -16.41 7.06 -7.03
C ARG A 106 -15.70 7.48 -5.75
N TYR A 107 -14.82 8.47 -5.85
CA TYR A 107 -14.01 8.93 -4.74
C TYR A 107 -13.97 10.45 -4.64
N ALA A 108 -13.57 10.95 -3.48
CA ALA A 108 -13.22 12.36 -3.28
C ALA A 108 -11.95 12.50 -2.45
N LEU A 109 -11.19 13.57 -2.71
CA LEU A 109 -9.97 13.89 -1.97
C LEU A 109 -10.28 14.88 -0.86
N VAL A 110 -9.78 14.60 0.34
CA VAL A 110 -9.85 15.52 1.47
C VAL A 110 -8.42 15.75 1.96
N ASN A 111 -7.93 16.97 1.77
CA ASN A 111 -6.58 17.37 2.15
C ASN A 111 -6.66 18.29 3.36
N ARG A 112 -5.98 17.89 4.44
CA ARG A 112 -5.85 18.62 5.70
C ARG A 112 -4.38 18.89 5.98
N GLU A 113 -4.03 20.14 6.20
CA GLU A 113 -2.68 20.56 6.59
C GLU A 113 -2.34 20.14 8.02
N PHE A 114 -3.35 20.05 8.88
CA PHE A 114 -3.21 19.64 10.27
C PHE A 114 -4.42 18.85 10.77
N PRO A 115 -4.26 18.05 11.85
CA PRO A 115 -5.36 17.34 12.50
C PRO A 115 -6.55 18.25 12.82
N TYR A 116 -7.77 17.82 12.53
CA TYR A 116 -9.02 18.55 12.82
C TYR A 116 -9.20 19.87 12.08
N GLN A 117 -8.48 20.10 11.00
CA GLN A 117 -8.76 21.24 10.14
C GLN A 117 -10.21 21.21 9.68
N GLU A 118 -10.97 22.23 10.05
CA GLU A 118 -12.28 22.51 9.46
C GLU A 118 -12.06 22.96 8.02
N LEU A 119 -12.76 22.33 7.09
CA LEU A 119 -12.67 22.60 5.67
C LEU A 119 -14.05 23.06 5.20
N ASP A 120 -14.12 24.21 4.53
CA ASP A 120 -15.35 24.79 4.00
C ASP A 120 -16.05 23.90 2.96
N TYR A 121 -15.29 23.02 2.30
CA TYR A 121 -15.77 22.06 1.30
C TYR A 121 -16.06 20.66 1.86
N PHE A 122 -15.90 20.43 3.18
CA PHE A 122 -16.12 19.14 3.84
C PHE A 122 -17.21 19.26 4.90
N ILE A 123 -18.28 18.49 4.74
CA ILE A 123 -19.37 18.40 5.72
C ILE A 123 -19.48 16.96 6.19
N GLU A 124 -19.48 16.75 7.50
CA GLU A 124 -19.68 15.44 8.12
C GLU A 124 -21.01 15.42 8.87
N GLU A 125 -21.88 14.50 8.48
CA GLU A 125 -23.20 14.28 9.08
C GLU A 125 -23.30 12.84 9.60
N GLU A 126 -24.39 12.52 10.30
CA GLU A 126 -24.55 11.22 10.96
C GLU A 126 -24.43 10.03 10.00
N ASP A 127 -25.03 10.13 8.79
CA ASP A 127 -25.11 9.03 7.82
C ASP A 127 -24.43 9.31 6.48
N PHE A 128 -23.78 10.46 6.33
CA PHE A 128 -23.05 10.80 5.11
C PHE A 128 -21.92 11.80 5.35
N VAL A 129 -21.02 11.89 4.38
CA VAL A 129 -20.08 13.00 4.23
C VAL A 129 -20.31 13.69 2.89
N GLU A 130 -20.08 14.99 2.82
CA GLU A 130 -20.16 15.77 1.59
C GLU A 130 -18.81 16.41 1.32
N VAL A 131 -18.26 16.19 0.13
CA VAL A 131 -16.98 16.74 -0.30
C VAL A 131 -17.17 17.48 -1.61
N HIS A 132 -16.89 18.79 -1.63
CA HIS A 132 -17.13 19.64 -2.80
C HIS A 132 -18.55 19.48 -3.40
N GLY A 133 -19.58 19.40 -2.53
CA GLY A 133 -20.97 19.19 -2.95
C GLY A 133 -21.34 17.74 -3.31
N SER A 134 -20.38 16.83 -3.37
CA SER A 134 -20.62 15.41 -3.65
C SER A 134 -20.87 14.64 -2.37
N ARG A 135 -22.09 14.10 -2.21
CA ARG A 135 -22.49 13.31 -1.03
C ARG A 135 -22.08 11.85 -1.13
N PHE A 136 -21.52 11.31 -0.06
CA PHE A 136 -21.14 9.92 0.15
C PHE A 136 -21.89 9.36 1.35
N TRP A 137 -22.92 8.56 1.08
CA TRP A 137 -23.71 7.90 2.12
C TRP A 137 -22.94 6.74 2.72
N LYS A 138 -23.11 6.52 4.02
CA LYS A 138 -22.61 5.32 4.67
C LYS A 138 -23.33 4.08 4.10
N PRO A 139 -22.62 2.98 3.80
CA PRO A 139 -21.21 2.79 4.08
C PRO A 139 -20.26 3.39 3.03
N PHE A 140 -19.20 4.04 3.50
CA PHE A 140 -18.09 4.52 2.68
C PHE A 140 -16.74 4.14 3.30
N VAL A 141 -15.67 4.27 2.51
CA VAL A 141 -14.32 3.84 2.90
C VAL A 141 -13.37 5.03 2.86
N GLU A 142 -12.72 5.34 3.97
CA GLU A 142 -11.65 6.33 4.03
C GLU A 142 -10.30 5.63 3.97
N LYS A 143 -9.42 6.10 3.09
CA LYS A 143 -8.07 5.57 2.91
C LYS A 143 -7.05 6.70 3.00
N PRO A 144 -5.93 6.52 3.70
CA PRO A 144 -4.80 7.42 3.58
C PRO A 144 -4.34 7.54 2.13
N VAL A 145 -3.89 8.73 1.73
CA VAL A 145 -3.29 8.95 0.41
C VAL A 145 -2.04 8.08 0.20
N ASP A 146 -1.27 7.89 1.27
CA ASP A 146 -0.12 6.98 1.26
C ASP A 146 -0.58 5.53 1.02
N GLY A 147 -0.07 4.94 -0.06
CA GLY A 147 -0.33 3.56 -0.47
C GLY A 147 0.21 2.52 0.51
N ASP A 148 1.28 2.85 1.23
CA ASP A 148 1.91 1.99 2.23
C ASP A 148 1.24 2.10 3.61
N ASP A 149 0.40 3.12 3.83
CA ASP A 149 -0.47 3.18 4.99
C ASP A 149 -1.74 2.35 4.76
N HIS A 150 -1.91 1.35 5.63
CA HIS A 150 -2.98 0.37 5.57
C HIS A 150 -4.08 0.64 6.60
N SER A 151 -4.06 1.81 7.26
CA SER A 151 -5.05 2.26 8.24
C SER A 151 -6.32 2.72 7.51
N ILE A 152 -7.07 1.75 6.99
CA ILE A 152 -8.25 2.00 6.15
C ILE A 152 -9.49 1.94 7.03
N MET A 153 -10.35 2.95 6.94
CA MET A 153 -11.57 3.05 7.76
C MET A 153 -12.80 2.72 6.93
N ILE A 154 -13.74 1.99 7.51
CA ILE A 154 -15.06 1.72 6.93
C ILE A 154 -16.10 2.27 7.90
N TYR A 155 -16.95 3.18 7.42
CA TYR A 155 -18.02 3.77 8.22
C TYR A 155 -19.34 3.07 7.91
N TYR A 156 -20.13 2.74 8.93
CA TYR A 156 -21.43 2.07 8.76
C TYR A 156 -22.60 3.04 9.04
N PRO A 157 -23.73 2.89 8.34
CA PRO A 157 -24.88 3.75 8.56
C PRO A 157 -25.53 3.44 9.92
N SER A 158 -26.17 4.45 10.53
CA SER A 158 -26.93 4.33 11.78
C SER A 158 -28.01 3.25 11.70
N ALA A 159 -28.63 3.08 10.52
CA ALA A 159 -29.60 2.00 10.26
C ALA A 159 -29.03 0.58 10.46
N ALA A 160 -27.70 0.40 10.35
CA ALA A 160 -27.00 -0.85 10.57
C ALA A 160 -26.32 -0.94 11.96
N GLY A 161 -26.66 -0.01 12.87
CA GLY A 161 -26.03 0.10 14.19
C GLY A 161 -24.88 1.10 14.27
N GLY A 162 -24.57 1.79 13.17
CA GLY A 162 -23.55 2.83 13.13
C GLY A 162 -22.12 2.33 13.39
N GLY A 163 -21.27 3.26 13.78
CA GLY A 163 -19.87 2.99 14.11
C GLY A 163 -18.96 2.85 12.89
N MET A 164 -17.72 2.43 13.15
CA MET A 164 -16.69 2.30 12.13
C MET A 164 -15.81 1.07 12.38
N LYS A 165 -15.14 0.62 11.34
CA LYS A 165 -14.15 -0.46 11.40
C LYS A 165 -12.85 -0.01 10.75
N GLU A 166 -11.80 0.00 11.55
CA GLU A 166 -10.42 0.16 11.08
C GLU A 166 -9.89 -1.20 10.59
N LEU A 167 -9.34 -1.19 9.38
CA LEU A 167 -8.53 -2.27 8.85
C LEU A 167 -7.07 -1.95 9.17
N PHE A 168 -6.31 -2.98 9.51
CA PHE A 168 -4.89 -2.88 9.78
C PHE A 168 -4.13 -3.96 9.01
N ARG A 169 -2.85 -3.72 8.75
CA ARG A 169 -1.97 -4.74 8.19
C ARG A 169 -1.99 -5.97 9.09
N LYS A 170 -2.35 -7.13 8.55
CA LYS A 170 -2.42 -8.40 9.31
C LYS A 170 -1.14 -8.61 10.12
N VAL A 171 -1.23 -8.48 11.43
CA VAL A 171 -0.14 -8.81 12.35
C VAL A 171 -0.23 -10.31 12.61
N SER A 172 0.79 -11.06 12.18
CA SER A 172 0.83 -12.50 12.38
C SER A 172 1.05 -12.82 13.86
N LEU A 173 -0.01 -13.21 14.56
CA LEU A 173 0.06 -14.46 15.31
C LEU A 173 -0.38 -15.56 14.34
N SER A 174 0.49 -16.55 14.18
CA SER A 174 0.37 -17.73 13.32
C SER A 174 -1.06 -18.23 13.12
N THR A 175 -1.53 -18.25 11.88
CA THR A 175 -1.85 -19.47 11.11
C THR A 175 -2.64 -19.08 9.85
N THR A 176 -2.29 -19.76 8.77
CA THR A 176 -2.98 -19.92 7.49
C THR A 176 -4.51 -20.00 7.62
N SER A 177 -5.19 -19.55 6.55
CA SER A 177 -6.64 -19.57 6.31
C SER A 177 -7.32 -18.24 6.62
N VAL A 178 -7.80 -17.58 5.56
CA VAL A 178 -8.82 -16.53 5.64
C VAL A 178 -10.08 -17.20 6.18
N PHE A 179 -10.33 -17.07 7.48
CA PHE A 179 -11.65 -17.27 8.04
C PHE A 179 -12.31 -15.89 8.18
N LEU A 180 -13.19 -15.56 7.24
CA LEU A 180 -14.24 -14.56 7.45
C LEU A 180 -15.25 -15.18 8.43
N ILE A 181 -14.97 -15.11 9.73
CA ILE A 181 -15.96 -15.43 10.76
C ILE A 181 -16.89 -14.22 10.87
N TRP A 182 -18.07 -14.32 10.22
CA TRP A 182 -19.23 -13.55 10.63
C TRP A 182 -19.60 -13.99 12.04
N LYS A 183 -19.52 -13.07 13.00
CA LYS A 183 -20.23 -13.23 14.27
C LYS A 183 -21.26 -12.12 14.36
N LEU A 184 -22.42 -12.36 13.76
CA LEU A 184 -23.64 -11.74 14.25
C LEU A 184 -23.86 -12.33 15.62
N ASN A 185 -23.72 -11.53 16.66
CA ASN A 185 -24.40 -11.79 17.91
C ASN A 185 -24.92 -10.47 18.45
N SER A 186 -26.23 -10.32 18.28
CA SER A 186 -27.10 -9.45 19.03
C SER A 186 -26.90 -9.69 20.53
N VAL A 187 -26.04 -8.92 21.19
CA VAL A 187 -26.19 -8.59 22.62
C VAL A 187 -25.48 -7.27 22.89
N SER A 188 -26.25 -6.31 23.41
CA SER A 188 -25.81 -5.07 24.05
C SER A 188 -24.47 -5.19 24.78
N LEU A 189 -23.45 -4.48 24.31
CA LEU A 189 -22.34 -4.03 25.14
C LEU A 189 -21.83 -2.71 24.58
N SER A 190 -22.19 -1.63 25.26
CA SER A 190 -21.57 -0.32 25.10
C SER A 190 -20.06 -0.45 25.29
N PHE A 191 -19.31 -0.22 24.21
CA PHE A 191 -17.90 0.15 24.29
C PHE A 191 -17.74 1.47 23.53
N PHE A 192 -17.73 2.55 24.31
CA PHE A 192 -17.10 3.80 23.94
C PHE A 192 -15.60 3.53 23.78
N LEU A 193 -15.06 3.75 22.58
CA LEU A 193 -13.66 4.02 22.21
C LEU A 193 -13.65 3.92 20.66
N SER A 194 -13.23 4.89 19.85
CA SER A 194 -12.46 6.09 20.08
C SER A 194 -12.83 7.07 18.97
N PHE A 195 -13.07 8.33 19.35
CA PHE A 195 -12.79 9.43 18.45
C PHE A 195 -11.29 9.42 18.11
N LEU A 196 -10.96 9.97 16.94
CA LEU A 196 -9.76 10.78 16.72
C LEU A 196 -8.44 10.08 16.33
N PHE A 197 -8.28 9.80 15.02
CA PHE A 197 -7.04 10.15 14.30
C PHE A 197 -7.42 10.70 12.91
N PRO A 198 -7.45 12.03 12.72
CA PRO A 198 -7.62 12.63 11.42
C PRO A 198 -6.30 12.44 10.66
N MET A 199 -6.35 11.63 9.62
CA MET A 199 -5.22 11.51 8.72
C MET A 199 -5.14 12.77 7.86
N PRO A 200 -3.93 13.33 7.66
CA PRO A 200 -3.77 14.62 6.98
C PRO A 200 -4.22 14.57 5.53
N GLU A 201 -4.11 13.44 4.83
CA GLU A 201 -4.58 13.32 3.45
C GLU A 201 -5.31 11.99 3.25
N VAL A 202 -6.57 12.04 2.84
CA VAL A 202 -7.41 10.85 2.65
C VAL A 202 -8.23 10.87 1.37
N ILE A 203 -8.53 9.67 0.89
CA ILE A 203 -9.44 9.36 -0.21
C ILE A 203 -10.69 8.72 0.40
N LEU A 204 -11.86 9.32 0.16
CA LEU A 204 -13.19 8.81 0.54
C LEU A 204 -13.87 8.07 -0.62
#